data_AF-A0A9W8KJP0-F1
#
_entry.id   AF-A0A9W8KJP0-F1
#
_cell.length_a   1.000
_cell.length_b   1.000
_cell.length_c   1.000
_cell.angle_alpha   90.00
_cell.angle_beta   90.00
_cell.angle_gamma   90.00
#
_symmetry.space_group_name_H-M   'P 1'
#
loop_
_entity.id
_entity.type
_entity.pdbx_description
1 polymer ?
#
loop_
_entity_poly.entity_id
_entity_poly.type
_entity_poly.pdbx_seq_one_letter_code
_entity_poly.pdbx_strand_id
1 'polypeptide(L)'
;MDFKMPTREEQEEKISFWKDKIVGKTLVDDLSEEKDTHVVEQPRDKESEEQTSEVANQEEPSDQNVLLSSLPTPLRVIKPGSRVTRDLRPYRMNVMCSKEGVITDIKFF
;
A
#
# COMPACT_ATOMS: atom_id res chain seq x y z
N MET A 1 6.77 15.79 25.41
CA MET A 1 6.81 15.75 23.94
C MET A 1 5.63 16.57 23.46
N ASP A 2 5.90 17.79 23.00
CA ASP A 2 4.87 18.69 22.49
C ASP A 2 4.44 18.21 21.10
N PHE A 3 3.18 17.78 20.99
CA PHE A 3 2.58 17.44 19.71
C PHE A 3 2.27 18.74 18.95
N LYS A 4 2.97 18.98 17.83
CA LYS A 4 2.75 20.16 16.99
C LYS A 4 1.96 19.80 15.74
N MET A 5 0.67 20.11 15.72
CA MET A 5 -0.16 19.89 14.52
C MET A 5 0.46 20.58 13.30
N PRO A 6 0.64 19.88 12.16
CA PRO A 6 1.16 20.50 10.95
C PRO A 6 0.17 21.55 10.45
N THR A 7 0.70 22.62 9.86
CA THR A 7 -0.15 23.62 9.22
C THR A 7 -0.69 23.09 7.90
N ARG A 8 -1.75 23.73 7.41
CA ARG A 8 -2.35 23.37 6.13
C ARG A 8 -1.36 23.54 4.96
N GLU A 9 -0.56 24.59 5.00
CA GLU A 9 0.46 24.87 3.97
C GLU A 9 1.52 23.76 3.94
N GLU A 10 2.04 23.35 5.10
CA GLU A 10 3.01 22.25 5.21
C GLU A 10 2.43 20.92 4.69
N GLN A 11 1.13 20.69 4.88
CA GLN A 11 0.44 19.51 4.36
C GLN A 11 0.27 19.58 2.83
N GLU A 12 -0.16 20.73 2.30
CA GLU A 12 -0.37 20.93 0.86
C GLU A 12 0.94 20.82 0.06
N GLU A 13 2.05 21.34 0.59
CA GLU A 13 3.37 21.19 -0.03
C GLU A 13 3.80 19.72 -0.11
N LYS A 14 3.62 18.96 0.99
CA LYS A 14 3.89 17.51 1.00
C LYS A 14 2.99 16.76 0.03
N ILE A 15 1.70 17.11 -0.02
CA ILE A 15 0.77 16.51 -0.98
C ILE A 15 1.25 16.78 -2.40
N SER A 16 1.59 18.03 -2.73
CA SER A 16 2.03 18.41 -4.08
C SER A 16 3.30 17.68 -4.48
N PHE A 17 4.29 17.62 -3.59
CA PHE A 17 5.56 16.93 -3.82
C PHE A 17 5.35 15.44 -4.16
N TRP A 18 4.54 14.74 -3.34
CA TRP A 18 4.28 13.32 -3.59
C TRP A 18 3.35 13.09 -4.77
N LYS A 19 2.37 13.98 -4.97
CA LYS A 19 1.40 13.88 -6.06
C LYS A 19 2.09 13.87 -7.41
N ASP A 20 3.03 14.78 -7.62
CA ASP A 20 3.83 14.85 -8.85
C ASP A 20 4.68 13.58 -9.06
N LYS A 21 5.20 13.01 -7.96
CA LYS A 21 6.11 11.87 -8.01
C LYS A 21 5.42 10.52 -8.27
N ILE A 22 4.21 10.31 -7.75
CA ILE A 22 3.59 8.97 -7.70
C ILE A 22 2.18 8.86 -8.28
N VAL A 23 1.44 9.95 -8.53
CA VAL A 23 0.11 9.82 -9.15
C VAL A 23 0.22 9.34 -10.58
N GLY A 24 -0.65 8.41 -10.96
CA GLY A 24 -0.63 7.74 -12.26
C GLY A 24 0.29 6.52 -12.32
N LYS A 25 1.05 6.25 -11.25
CA LYS A 25 1.89 5.04 -11.14
C LYS A 25 1.15 3.90 -10.46
N THR A 26 1.56 2.67 -10.74
CA THR A 26 1.06 1.45 -10.11
C THR A 26 1.76 1.23 -8.78
N LEU A 27 0.99 0.99 -7.73
CA LEU A 27 1.53 0.70 -6.40
C LEU A 27 1.83 -0.80 -6.26
N VAL A 28 3.08 -1.13 -5.93
CA VAL A 28 3.54 -2.51 -5.70
C VAL A 28 3.77 -2.69 -4.19
N ASP A 29 3.13 -3.70 -3.61
CA ASP A 29 3.26 -4.04 -2.19
C ASP A 29 4.41 -5.03 -1.97
N ASP A 30 5.60 -4.49 -1.77
CA ASP A 30 6.84 -5.22 -1.52
C ASP A 30 7.08 -5.54 -0.03
N LEU A 31 6.19 -5.10 0.85
CA LEU A 31 6.28 -5.34 2.30
C LEU A 31 5.48 -6.57 2.74
N SER A 32 4.79 -7.23 1.82
CA SER A 32 4.03 -8.46 2.07
C SER A 32 4.91 -9.73 2.10
N GLU A 33 6.09 -9.66 2.72
CA GLU A 33 6.76 -10.87 3.21
C GLU A 33 6.29 -11.11 4.65
N GLU A 34 5.25 -11.94 4.83
CA GLU A 34 5.13 -12.97 5.88
C GLU A 34 3.73 -13.63 5.93
N LYS A 35 3.70 -14.90 5.49
CA LYS A 35 3.13 -16.08 6.18
C LYS A 35 1.62 -16.14 6.41
N ASP A 36 0.92 -16.69 5.43
CA ASP A 36 -0.30 -17.49 5.66
C ASP A 36 0.09 -18.85 6.25
N THR A 37 0.53 -18.85 7.51
CA THR A 37 0.70 -20.07 8.29
C THR A 37 0.16 -19.85 9.69
N HIS A 38 -1.14 -20.08 9.88
CA HIS A 38 -1.62 -20.76 11.08
C HIS A 38 -2.90 -21.55 10.76
N VAL A 39 -2.63 -22.77 10.31
CA VAL A 39 -3.49 -23.94 10.44
C VAL A 39 -3.96 -24.06 11.90
N VAL A 40 -5.28 -24.07 12.10
CA VAL A 40 -5.93 -24.97 13.07
C VAL A 40 -7.13 -25.60 12.36
N GLU A 41 -6.85 -26.46 11.38
CA GLU A 41 -7.76 -27.55 11.06
C GLU A 41 -7.13 -28.86 11.50
N GLN A 42 -7.93 -29.64 12.21
CA GLN A 42 -7.62 -30.95 12.77
C GLN A 42 -7.24 -31.94 11.65
N PRO A 43 -6.40 -32.94 11.95
CA PRO A 43 -5.82 -33.79 10.92
C PRO A 43 -6.85 -34.80 10.41
N ARG A 44 -7.01 -34.89 9.09
CA ARG A 44 -7.40 -36.14 8.41
C ARG A 44 -6.72 -36.25 7.06
N ASP A 45 -6.18 -37.44 6.88
CA ASP A 45 -5.25 -37.91 5.85
C ASP A 45 -5.75 -37.75 4.42
N LYS A 46 -4.85 -37.40 3.48
CA LYS A 46 -4.39 -38.24 2.35
C LYS A 46 -3.69 -37.42 1.25
N GLU A 47 -2.62 -38.01 0.73
CA GLU A 47 -1.86 -37.65 -0.48
C GLU A 47 -2.71 -37.13 -1.65
N SER A 48 -2.18 -36.13 -2.37
CA SER A 48 -1.99 -36.21 -3.82
C SER A 48 -1.21 -35.00 -4.37
N GLU A 49 -0.11 -35.34 -5.03
CA GLU A 49 0.42 -34.78 -6.29
C GLU A 49 0.76 -33.29 -6.44
N GLU A 50 2.00 -33.13 -6.91
CA GLU A 50 2.58 -32.01 -7.64
C GLU A 50 1.59 -31.20 -8.47
N GLN A 51 1.72 -29.88 -8.41
CA GLN A 51 1.83 -29.08 -9.63
C GLN A 51 2.44 -27.72 -9.33
N THR A 52 3.74 -27.62 -9.63
CA THR A 52 4.42 -26.36 -9.94
C THR A 52 3.66 -25.60 -11.01
N SER A 53 3.44 -24.31 -10.77
CA SER A 53 3.27 -23.32 -11.83
C SER A 53 3.85 -22.01 -11.34
N GLU A 54 5.12 -21.81 -11.72
CA GLU A 54 5.71 -20.51 -12.02
C GLU A 54 4.66 -19.54 -12.57
N VAL A 55 4.63 -18.31 -12.05
CA VAL A 55 5.05 -17.12 -12.81
C VAL A 55 5.44 -16.05 -11.79
N ALA A 56 6.69 -16.08 -11.33
CA ALA A 56 7.32 -14.88 -10.78
C ALA A 56 7.57 -13.95 -11.96
N ASN A 57 6.57 -13.13 -12.31
CA ASN A 57 6.79 -12.01 -13.21
C ASN A 57 7.69 -11.03 -12.47
N GLN A 58 8.99 -11.14 -12.76
CA GLN A 58 9.92 -10.03 -12.66
C GLN A 58 9.41 -8.95 -13.62
N GLU A 59 8.51 -8.09 -13.14
CA GLU A 59 8.19 -6.86 -13.85
C GLU A 59 9.41 -5.96 -13.71
N GLU A 60 10.16 -5.89 -14.81
CA GLU A 60 11.11 -4.84 -15.14
C GLU A 60 10.72 -3.50 -14.47
N PRO A 61 11.69 -2.73 -13.96
CA PRO A 61 11.43 -1.40 -13.42
C PRO A 61 11.06 -0.46 -14.57
N SER A 62 9.86 -0.61 -15.12
CA SER A 62 9.21 0.48 -15.82
C SER A 62 9.04 1.61 -14.80
N ASP A 63 9.38 2.84 -15.19
CA ASP A 63 9.25 4.06 -14.37
C ASP A 63 7.82 4.32 -13.83
N GLN A 64 6.90 3.41 -14.15
CA GLN A 64 5.47 3.40 -13.82
C GLN A 64 5.16 2.69 -12.52
N ASN A 65 6.11 1.99 -11.87
CA ASN A 65 5.88 1.28 -10.62
C ASN A 65 6.45 2.02 -9.41
N VAL A 66 5.72 2.02 -8.29
CA VAL A 66 6.13 2.61 -7.00
C VAL A 66 6.04 1.56 -5.92
N LEU A 67 7.16 1.32 -5.24
CA LEU A 67 7.23 0.38 -4.11
C LEU A 67 6.61 1.01 -2.85
N LEU A 68 5.85 0.22 -2.09
CA LEU A 68 5.23 0.65 -0.84
C LEU A 68 6.28 1.04 0.21
N SER A 69 7.40 0.32 0.25
CA SER A 69 8.54 0.60 1.14
C SER A 69 9.21 1.96 0.88
N SER A 70 9.07 2.51 -0.33
CA SER A 70 9.66 3.80 -0.71
C SER A 70 8.86 5.01 -0.21
N LEU A 71 7.65 4.77 0.30
CA LEU A 71 6.71 5.81 0.71
C LEU A 71 6.85 6.16 2.20
N PRO A 72 6.49 7.40 2.59
CA PRO A 72 6.64 7.86 3.96
C PRO A 72 5.70 7.10 4.92
N THR A 73 6.27 6.54 5.98
CA THR A 73 5.52 6.00 7.12
C THR A 73 5.17 7.11 8.12
N PRO A 74 3.95 7.12 8.72
CA PRO A 74 2.88 6.14 8.55
C PRO A 74 2.09 6.37 7.26
N LEU A 75 1.71 5.28 6.58
CA LEU A 75 0.89 5.32 5.36
C LEU A 75 -0.34 4.43 5.47
N ARG A 76 -1.32 4.65 4.59
CA ARG A 76 -2.48 3.79 4.38
C ARG A 76 -2.90 3.80 2.92
N VAL A 77 -2.98 2.61 2.33
CA VAL A 77 -3.54 2.42 0.98
C VAL A 77 -5.05 2.23 1.09
N ILE A 78 -5.81 2.96 0.27
CA ILE A 78 -7.27 2.92 0.25
C ILE A 78 -7.71 2.51 -1.16
N LYS A 79 -8.18 1.26 -1.30
CA LYS A 79 -8.78 0.75 -2.53
C LYS A 79 -10.27 1.11 -2.60
N PRO A 80 -10.88 1.19 -3.80
CA PRO A 80 -12.30 1.52 -3.94
C PRO A 80 -13.18 0.52 -3.17
N GLY A 81 -14.10 1.02 -2.35
CA GLY A 81 -14.98 0.18 -1.51
C GLY A 81 -14.37 -0.31 -0.20
N SER A 82 -13.09 -0.03 0.06
CA SER A 82 -12.46 -0.37 1.34
C SER A 82 -13.09 0.42 2.48
N ARG A 83 -13.40 -0.27 3.58
CA ARG A 83 -13.85 0.40 4.81
C ARG A 83 -12.64 1.08 5.46
N VAL A 84 -12.80 2.37 5.75
CA VAL A 84 -11.76 3.17 6.40
C VAL A 84 -12.28 3.79 7.68
N THR A 85 -11.42 3.86 8.69
CA THR A 85 -11.69 4.58 9.93
C THR A 85 -11.66 6.08 9.69
N ARG A 86 -12.56 6.82 10.37
CA ARG A 86 -12.62 8.29 10.37
C ARG A 86 -11.73 8.90 11.46
N ASP A 87 -10.55 8.33 11.67
CA ASP A 87 -9.57 8.82 12.64
C ASP A 87 -8.70 9.94 12.02
N LEU A 88 -8.44 10.98 12.80
CA LEU A 88 -7.55 12.07 12.42
C LEU A 88 -6.11 11.68 12.74
N ARG A 89 -5.24 11.62 11.73
CA ARG A 89 -3.81 11.31 11.89
C ARG A 89 -3.01 12.22 10.95
N PRO A 90 -2.65 13.44 11.40
CA PRO A 90 -2.13 14.50 10.54
C PRO A 90 -0.86 14.15 9.75
N TYR A 91 -0.10 13.17 10.24
CA TYR A 91 1.13 12.71 9.61
C TYR A 91 0.97 11.43 8.79
N ARG A 92 -0.23 10.83 8.73
CA ARG A 92 -0.48 9.62 7.97
C ARG A 92 -0.81 9.95 6.52
N MET A 93 0.01 9.46 5.61
CA MET A 93 -0.25 9.56 4.17
C MET A 93 -1.35 8.57 3.78
N ASN A 94 -2.44 9.05 3.20
CA ASN A 94 -3.48 8.20 2.62
C ASN A 94 -3.31 8.19 1.10
N VAL A 95 -3.05 7.00 0.54
CA VAL A 95 -2.87 6.78 -0.89
C VAL A 95 -4.15 6.16 -1.44
N MET A 96 -4.84 6.88 -2.32
CA MET A 96 -6.06 6.42 -2.97
C MET A 96 -5.67 5.67 -4.25
N CYS A 97 -6.05 4.40 -4.35
CA CYS A 97 -5.79 3.59 -5.53
C CYS A 97 -7.08 3.29 -6.29
N SER A 98 -6.97 3.05 -7.59
CA SER A 98 -8.06 2.49 -8.40
C SER A 98 -8.22 0.99 -8.13
N LYS A 99 -9.16 0.33 -8.81
CA LYS A 99 -9.35 -1.12 -8.68
C LYS A 99 -8.15 -1.89 -9.27
N GLU A 100 -7.48 -1.28 -10.22
CA GLU A 100 -6.34 -1.78 -10.98
C GLU A 100 -5.01 -1.52 -10.24
N GLY A 101 -5.03 -0.86 -9.08
CA GLY A 101 -3.82 -0.58 -8.29
C GLY A 101 -3.08 0.70 -8.70
N VAL A 102 -3.65 1.51 -9.59
CA VAL A 102 -3.07 2.80 -10.00
C VAL A 102 -3.36 3.87 -8.96
N ILE A 103 -2.36 4.64 -8.57
CA ILE A 103 -2.50 5.72 -7.60
C ILE A 103 -3.25 6.89 -8.26
N THR A 104 -4.41 7.22 -7.70
CA THR A 104 -5.29 8.27 -8.21
C THR A 104 -5.13 9.59 -7.45
N ASP A 105 -4.93 9.52 -6.14
CA ASP A 105 -4.82 10.72 -5.29
C ASP A 105 -4.09 10.42 -3.97
N ILE A 106 -3.63 11.47 -3.30
CA ILE A 106 -2.91 11.39 -2.02
C ILE A 106 -3.44 12.46 -1.07
N LYS A 107 -3.63 12.11 0.20
CA LYS A 107 -4.12 13.04 1.23
C LYS A 107 -3.45 12.84 2.59
N PHE A 108 -3.18 13.95 3.26
CA PHE A 108 -2.85 14.01 4.69
C PHE A 108 -4.04 14.66 5.40
N PHE A 109 -4.51 14.07 6.52
CA PHE A 109 -5.63 14.58 7.32
C PHE A 109 -5.22 14.64 8.79
#